data_AF-A0A847NH39-F1
#
_entry.id   AF-A0A847NH39-F1
#
_cell.length_a   1.000
_cell.length_b   1.000
_cell.length_c   1.000
_cell.angle_alpha   90.00
_cell.angle_beta   90.00
_cell.angle_gamma   90.00
#
_symmetry.space_group_name_H-M   'P 1'
#
loop_
_entity.id
_entity.type
_entity.pdbx_description
1 polymer ?
#
loop_
_entity_poly.entity_id
_entity_poly.type
_entity_poly.pdbx_seq_one_letter_code
_entity_poly.pdbx_strand_id
1 'polypeptide(L)'
;MKFNFETTISDIPTLILTGEREKRIMKKSAEKTSKLIKGSKYYIAKGAGHGIPYENPDIFNELIINFVSNNPIGEVDGIVLQEAY
;
A
#
# COMPACT_ATOMS: atom_id res chain seq x y z
N MET A 1 18.83 -18.33 10.45
CA MET A 1 18.98 -16.90 10.07
C MET A 1 18.13 -16.07 11.03
N LYS A 2 18.72 -15.15 11.78
CA LYS A 2 17.97 -14.19 12.63
C LYS A 2 17.95 -12.86 11.89
N PHE A 3 16.77 -12.44 11.43
CA PHE A 3 16.60 -11.09 10.90
C PHE A 3 16.46 -10.14 12.09
N ASN A 4 17.34 -9.13 12.14
CA ASN A 4 17.24 -8.05 13.11
C ASN A 4 16.37 -6.95 12.50
N PHE A 5 15.21 -6.69 13.10
CA PHE A 5 14.26 -5.67 12.68
C PHE A 5 14.28 -4.43 13.60
N GLU A 6 15.27 -4.32 14.51
CA GLU A 6 15.40 -3.20 15.46
C GLU A 6 15.99 -1.92 14.81
N THR A 7 16.25 -1.96 13.50
CA THR A 7 16.65 -0.78 12.73
C THR A 7 15.52 -0.46 11.75
N THR A 8 14.92 0.73 11.85
CA THR A 8 14.25 1.40 10.71
C THR A 8 15.37 2.15 9.99
N ILE A 9 15.93 1.78 8.82
CA ILE A 9 15.46 1.34 7.49
C ILE A 9 14.72 2.45 6.71
N SER A 10 15.56 3.23 6.00
CA SER A 10 15.32 4.00 4.77
C SER A 10 14.46 5.27 4.87
N ASP A 11 15.06 6.41 4.49
CA ASP A 11 14.36 7.68 4.22
C ASP A 11 13.72 7.74 2.82
N ILE A 12 13.68 6.60 2.12
CA ILE A 12 13.12 6.52 0.77
C ILE A 12 11.59 6.48 0.86
N PRO A 13 10.86 7.34 0.14
CA PRO A 13 9.41 7.26 0.02
C PRO A 13 8.97 5.85 -0.37
N THR A 14 8.00 5.29 0.35
CA THR A 14 7.55 3.92 0.14
C THR A 14 6.03 3.87 0.02
N LEU A 15 5.52 3.21 -1.02
CA LEU A 15 4.10 2.90 -1.18
C LEU A 15 3.86 1.43 -0.87
N ILE A 16 2.93 1.15 0.03
CA ILE A 16 2.52 -0.20 0.44
C ILE A 16 1.07 -0.40 -0.01
N LEU A 17 0.79 -1.54 -0.64
CA LEU A 17 -0.54 -1.86 -1.16
C LEU A 17 -0.96 -3.26 -0.72
N THR A 18 -2.25 -3.42 -0.38
CA THR A 18 -2.89 -4.74 -0.25
C THR A 18 -4.27 -4.72 -0.89
N GLY A 19 -4.75 -5.87 -1.36
CA GLY A 19 -6.13 -5.99 -1.81
C GLY A 19 -7.11 -6.11 -0.65
N GLU A 20 -8.34 -5.61 -0.82
CA GLU A 20 -9.42 -5.80 0.15
C GLU A 20 -9.72 -7.29 0.41
N ARG A 21 -9.66 -8.12 -0.64
CA ARG A 21 -9.92 -9.57 -0.59
C ARG A 21 -8.73 -10.38 -0.09
N GLU A 22 -7.59 -9.76 0.18
CA GLU A 22 -6.45 -10.47 0.76
C GLU A 22 -6.76 -10.99 2.17
N LYS A 23 -6.03 -12.05 2.55
CA LYS A 23 -6.12 -12.64 3.88
C LYS A 23 -5.81 -11.57 4.93
N ARG A 24 -6.53 -11.62 6.06
CA ARG A 24 -6.33 -10.68 7.18
C ARG A 24 -4.88 -10.60 7.66
N ILE A 25 -4.14 -11.70 7.61
CA ILE A 25 -2.73 -11.76 7.99
C ILE A 25 -1.84 -10.89 7.07
N MET A 26 -2.16 -10.80 5.78
CA MET A 26 -1.42 -9.99 4.81
C MET A 26 -1.66 -8.49 5.06
N LYS A 27 -2.93 -8.11 5.28
CA LYS A 27 -3.30 -6.74 5.66
C LYS A 27 -2.61 -6.30 6.97
N LYS A 28 -2.56 -7.18 7.99
CA LYS A 28 -1.82 -6.92 9.24
C LYS A 28 -0.32 -6.81 9.04
N SER A 29 0.24 -7.62 8.14
CA SER A 29 1.67 -7.54 7.81
C SER A 29 2.00 -6.19 7.17
N ALA A 30 1.23 -5.77 6.17
CA ALA A 30 1.39 -4.48 5.52
C ALA A 30 1.23 -3.29 6.47
N GLU A 31 0.24 -3.34 7.37
CA GLU A 31 0.04 -2.35 8.43
C GLU A 31 1.24 -2.29 9.40
N LYS A 32 1.79 -3.44 9.79
CA LYS A 32 2.99 -3.48 10.62
C LYS A 32 4.18 -2.88 9.88
N THR A 33 4.33 -3.18 8.59
CA THR A 33 5.39 -2.63 7.75
C THR A 33 5.27 -1.11 7.61
N SER A 34 4.06 -0.57 7.41
CA SER A 34 3.86 0.88 7.28
C SER A 34 4.23 1.63 8.56
N LYS A 35 3.95 1.04 9.73
CA LYS A 35 4.33 1.58 11.04
C LYS A 35 5.84 1.59 11.29
N LEU A 36 6.59 0.74 10.57
CA LEU A 36 8.05 0.65 10.69
C LEU A 36 8.78 1.51 9.67
N ILE A 37 8.17 1.85 8.53
CA ILE A 37 8.79 2.67 7.48
C ILE A 37 8.26 4.11 7.59
N LYS A 38 9.10 5.01 8.12
CA LYS A 38 8.75 6.41 8.32
C LYS A 38 8.38 7.07 6.99
N GLY A 39 7.23 7.76 6.95
CA GLY A 39 6.76 8.46 5.76
C GLY A 39 6.24 7.54 4.64
N SER A 40 6.09 6.24 4.91
CA SER A 40 5.40 5.35 3.97
C SER A 40 3.92 5.70 3.85
N LYS A 41 3.35 5.41 2.68
CA LYS A 41 1.90 5.49 2.42
C LYS A 41 1.37 4.07 2.29
N TYR A 42 0.26 3.76 2.97
CA TYR A 42 -0.35 2.43 2.92
C TYR A 42 -1.84 2.55 2.54
N TYR A 43 -2.22 1.85 1.46
CA TYR A 43 -3.59 1.80 0.98
C TYR A 43 -4.08 0.35 0.78
N ILE A 44 -5.39 0.19 0.92
CA ILE A 44 -6.12 -1.04 0.57
C ILE A 44 -6.87 -0.80 -0.74
N ALA A 45 -6.54 -1.57 -1.79
CA ALA A 45 -7.24 -1.54 -3.07
C ALA A 45 -8.56 -2.30 -2.97
N LYS A 46 -9.70 -1.58 -3.02
CA LYS A 46 -11.02 -2.23 -2.99
C LYS A 46 -11.24 -3.14 -4.18
N GLY A 47 -11.99 -4.21 -3.96
CA GLY A 47 -12.32 -5.17 -5.01
C GLY A 47 -11.12 -5.94 -5.58
N ALA A 48 -9.91 -5.80 -5.03
CA ALA A 48 -8.72 -6.53 -5.47
C ALA A 48 -8.27 -7.58 -4.43
N GLY A 49 -7.64 -8.65 -4.90
CA GLY A 49 -6.92 -9.64 -4.11
C GLY A 49 -5.41 -9.41 -4.14
N HIS A 50 -4.66 -10.49 -4.37
CA HIS A 50 -3.19 -10.45 -4.37
C HIS A 50 -2.63 -9.74 -5.62
N GLY A 51 -3.32 -9.87 -6.76
CA GLY A 51 -2.85 -9.42 -8.05
C GLY A 51 -3.37 -8.04 -8.43
N ILE A 52 -3.21 -7.02 -7.58
CA ILE A 52 -3.75 -5.67 -7.81
C ILE A 52 -3.47 -5.13 -9.24
N PRO A 53 -2.24 -5.24 -9.81
CA PRO A 53 -1.97 -4.76 -11.17
C PRO A 53 -2.76 -5.47 -12.27
N TYR A 54 -3.25 -6.68 -12.01
CA TYR A 54 -4.01 -7.48 -12.97
C TYR A 54 -5.51 -7.38 -12.74
N GLU A 55 -5.94 -7.30 -11.49
CA GLU A 55 -7.36 -7.25 -11.12
C GLU A 55 -7.94 -5.85 -11.30
N ASN A 56 -7.15 -4.81 -11.02
CA ASN A 56 -7.54 -3.40 -11.13
C ASN A 56 -6.36 -2.57 -11.68
N PRO A 57 -6.00 -2.74 -12.96
CA PRO A 57 -4.84 -2.08 -13.58
C PRO A 57 -4.93 -0.55 -13.53
N ASP A 58 -6.12 0.02 -13.71
CA ASP A 58 -6.30 1.48 -13.73
C ASP A 58 -5.99 2.10 -12.37
N ILE A 59 -6.54 1.52 -11.29
CA ILE A 59 -6.24 1.94 -9.92
C ILE A 59 -4.74 1.80 -9.62
N PHE A 60 -4.15 0.66 -10.02
CA PHE A 60 -2.73 0.42 -9.77
C PHE A 60 -1.87 1.47 -10.46
N ASN A 61 -2.14 1.74 -11.75
CA ASN A 61 -1.40 2.72 -12.53
C ASN A 61 -1.54 4.13 -11.94
N GLU A 62 -2.76 4.53 -11.57
CA GLU A 62 -2.98 5.83 -10.94
C GLU A 62 -2.25 5.95 -9.60
N LEU A 63 -2.30 4.92 -8.75
CA LEU A 63 -1.58 4.89 -7.48
C LEU A 63 -0.08 5.10 -7.67
N ILE A 64 0.51 4.42 -8.65
CA ILE A 64 1.94 4.56 -8.97
C ILE A 64 2.24 5.96 -9.50
N ILE A 65 1.45 6.47 -10.46
CA ILE A 65 1.65 7.80 -11.05
C ILE A 65 1.55 8.88 -9.97
N ASN A 66 0.51 8.84 -9.14
CA ASN A 66 0.29 9.84 -8.09
C ASN A 66 1.37 9.75 -7.01
N PHE A 67 1.79 8.54 -6.63
CA PHE A 67 2.88 8.35 -5.68
C PHE A 67 4.21 8.91 -6.20
N VAL A 68 4.60 8.57 -7.43
CA VAL A 68 5.89 8.99 -8.02
C VAL A 68 5.90 10.49 -8.32
N SER A 69 4.76 11.05 -8.74
CA SER A 69 4.62 12.49 -9.04
C SER A 69 4.43 13.36 -7.79
N ASN A 70 4.36 12.74 -6.60
CA ASN A 70 4.01 13.40 -5.35
C ASN A 70 2.66 14.13 -5.39
N ASN A 71 1.72 13.63 -6.20
CA ASN A 71 0.35 14.11 -6.21
C ASN A 71 -0.42 13.54 -5.00
N PRO A 72 -1.46 14.24 -4.54
CA PRO A 72 -2.42 13.66 -3.61
C PRO A 72 -3.00 12.37 -4.21
N ILE A 73 -3.00 11.29 -3.42
CA ILE A 73 -3.69 10.05 -3.76
C ILE A 73 -5.12 10.19 -3.20
N GLY A 74 -6.07 10.56 -4.05
CA GLY A 74 -7.48 10.79 -3.71
C GLY A 74 -8.41 9.61 -4.00
N GLU A 75 -9.73 9.83 -3.99
CA GLU A 75 -10.70 8.84 -4.51
C GLU A 75 -10.48 8.65 -6.02
N VAL A 76 -10.24 7.41 -6.42
CA VAL A 76 -9.99 7.03 -7.82
C VAL A 76 -11.25 6.37 -8.37
N ASP A 77 -11.93 7.01 -9.34
CA ASP A 77 -13.02 6.46 -10.15
C ASP A 77 -14.03 5.55 -9.39
N GLY A 78 -14.58 6.06 -8.29
CA GLY A 78 -15.62 5.36 -7.52
C GLY A 78 -15.11 4.24 -6.60
N ILE A 79 -13.80 4.08 -6.49
CA ILE A 79 -13.15 3.16 -5.56
C ILE A 79 -12.58 3.96 -4.39
N VAL A 80 -13.28 3.86 -3.27
CA VAL A 80 -12.86 4.44 -1.99
C VAL A 80 -11.55 3.78 -1.56
N LEU A 81 -10.44 4.51 -1.63
CA LEU A 81 -9.23 4.14 -0.94
C LEU A 81 -9.42 4.43 0.55
N GLN A 82 -9.16 3.44 1.39
CA GLN A 82 -9.12 3.66 2.83
C GLN A 82 -7.66 3.77 3.25
N GLU A 83 -7.27 4.91 3.83
CA GLU A 83 -6.05 4.96 4.63
C GLU A 83 -6.17 3.89 5.71
N ALA A 84 -5.18 2.99 5.76
CA ALA A 84 -5.19 1.94 6.75
C ALA A 84 -4.88 2.50 8.16
N TYR A 85 -5.51 1.88 9.17
CA TYR A 85 -5.53 2.27 10.60
C TYR A 85 -4.18 2.53 11.28
#